data_AF-A0AAV8F3E4-F1
#
_entry.id   AF-A0AAV8F3E4-F1
#
_cell.length_a   1.000
_cell.length_b   1.000
_cell.length_c   1.000
_cell.angle_alpha   90.00
_cell.angle_beta   90.00
_cell.angle_gamma   90.00
#
_symmetry.space_group_name_H-M   'P 1'
#
loop_
_entity.id
_entity.type
_entity.pdbx_description
1 polymer ?
#
loop_
_entity_poly.entity_id
_entity_poly.type
_entity_poly.pdbx_seq_one_letter_code
_entity_poly.pdbx_strand_id
1 'polypeptide(L)'
;MNQWKSGLPKETLQRTGPTQGSLRGASGTVQRAQGQGIQPGVRPRAAPPRVVVTYVNGVEEVIDAVTTPAQELKKHILDRGRLLETEQMFREAGEPWPVVIPEEEIYQSFPGTKPKKAEEKPQAQ
;
A
#
# COMPACT_ATOMS: atom_id res chain seq x y z
N MET A 1 31.36 23.45 -12.02
CA MET A 1 31.03 24.27 -13.22
C MET A 1 29.95 23.54 -13.98
N ASN A 2 28.86 24.27 -14.26
CA ASN A 2 27.53 23.72 -14.51
C ASN A 2 27.34 23.44 -16.01
N GLN A 3 27.05 22.19 -16.37
CA GLN A 3 26.81 21.75 -17.76
C GLN A 3 25.31 21.49 -18.03
N TRP A 4 24.44 22.45 -17.70
CA TRP A 4 22.99 22.38 -17.95
C TRP A 4 22.54 23.45 -18.96
N LYS A 5 22.82 23.22 -20.25
CA LYS A 5 22.18 23.88 -21.42
C LYS A 5 22.35 22.86 -22.57
N SER A 6 21.34 22.36 -23.26
CA SER A 6 20.36 23.07 -24.08
C SER A 6 19.38 22.03 -24.67
N GLY A 7 18.12 22.39 -24.91
CA GLY A 7 17.27 21.58 -25.81
C GLY A 7 15.75 21.69 -25.66
N LEU A 8 15.19 22.86 -25.33
CA LEU A 8 13.75 23.12 -25.49
C LEU A 8 13.50 23.73 -26.88
N PRO A 9 12.87 23.04 -27.83
CA PRO A 9 12.31 23.71 -28.99
C PRO A 9 11.06 24.48 -28.58
N LYS A 10 11.04 25.74 -28.98
CA LYS A 10 9.94 26.69 -28.91
C LYS A 10 9.25 26.65 -30.27
N GLU A 11 8.04 26.11 -30.30
CA GLU A 11 7.19 26.07 -31.49
C GLU A 11 5.75 26.30 -31.00
N THR A 12 5.26 27.53 -31.10
CA THR A 12 4.52 28.14 -32.22
C THR A 12 3.06 28.31 -31.79
N LEU A 13 2.84 29.53 -31.30
CA LEU A 13 1.55 30.13 -31.02
C LEU A 13 0.74 30.19 -32.33
N GLN A 14 -0.22 29.29 -32.51
CA GLN A 14 -1.28 29.49 -33.50
C GLN A 14 -2.52 30.06 -32.81
N ARG A 15 -2.59 31.40 -32.80
CA ARG A 15 -3.84 32.14 -32.63
C ARG A 15 -4.69 31.92 -33.87
N THR A 16 -5.68 31.03 -33.78
CA THR A 16 -6.82 31.04 -34.71
C THR A 16 -7.98 31.75 -34.02
N GLY A 17 -8.46 32.83 -34.64
CA GLY A 17 -9.40 33.79 -34.04
C GLY A 17 -10.82 33.27 -33.79
N PRO A 18 -11.63 34.03 -33.05
CA PRO A 18 -13.02 33.69 -32.79
C PRO A 18 -13.88 33.89 -34.04
N THR A 19 -14.48 32.81 -34.54
CA THR A 19 -15.55 32.88 -35.55
C THR A 19 -16.87 33.17 -34.84
N GLN A 20 -17.39 34.38 -35.07
CA GLN A 20 -18.72 34.83 -34.65
C GLN A 20 -19.75 34.37 -35.71
N GLY A 21 -20.71 33.53 -35.29
CA GLY A 21 -21.93 33.22 -36.05
C GLY A 21 -23.02 32.83 -35.03
N SER A 22 -23.96 33.71 -34.69
CA SER A 22 -25.19 34.03 -35.42
C SER A 22 -26.34 33.03 -35.16
N LEU A 23 -27.21 33.45 -34.24
CA LEU A 23 -28.69 33.36 -34.24
C LEU A 23 -29.39 32.02 -34.53
N ARG A 24 -29.92 31.41 -33.46
CA ARG A 24 -31.32 30.98 -33.23
C ARG A 24 -31.34 30.08 -31.99
N GLY A 25 -32.08 30.41 -30.93
CA GLY A 25 -33.53 30.27 -30.95
C GLY A 25 -33.90 28.82 -30.65
N ALA A 26 -33.81 28.40 -29.39
CA ALA A 26 -34.43 27.17 -28.91
C ALA A 26 -34.91 27.41 -27.48
N SER A 27 -36.21 27.59 -27.38
CA SER A 27 -36.98 27.63 -26.14
C SER A 27 -36.77 26.30 -25.41
N GLY A 28 -35.91 26.31 -24.39
CA GLY A 28 -35.73 25.18 -23.49
C GLY A 28 -36.69 25.34 -22.32
N THR A 29 -37.83 24.66 -22.39
CA THR A 29 -38.76 24.53 -21.27
C THR A 29 -38.01 23.98 -20.05
N VAL A 30 -37.83 24.79 -19.01
CA VAL A 30 -37.41 24.30 -17.69
C VAL A 30 -38.59 23.53 -17.11
N GLN A 31 -38.65 22.24 -17.41
CA GLN A 31 -39.53 21.33 -16.68
C GLN A 31 -38.85 21.06 -15.33
N ARG A 32 -39.38 21.72 -14.29
CA ARG A 32 -39.14 21.35 -12.90
C ARG A 32 -39.66 19.93 -12.71
N ALA A 33 -38.77 18.94 -12.80
CA ALA A 33 -39.10 17.57 -12.45
C ALA A 33 -39.54 17.56 -10.97
N GLN A 34 -40.80 17.21 -10.77
CA GLN A 34 -41.39 17.02 -9.46
C GLN A 34 -40.66 15.87 -8.77
N GLY A 35 -40.29 16.07 -7.51
CA GLY A 35 -39.51 15.12 -6.73
C GLY A 35 -40.20 13.76 -6.66
N GLN A 36 -39.60 12.77 -7.32
CA GLN A 36 -39.89 11.37 -7.02
C GLN A 36 -39.12 11.02 -5.75
N GLY A 37 -39.86 10.73 -4.68
CA GLY A 37 -39.31 10.29 -3.41
C GLY A 37 -38.38 9.11 -3.64
N ILE A 38 -37.15 9.22 -3.14
CA ILE A 38 -36.24 8.09 -3.04
C ILE A 38 -36.90 7.11 -2.08
N GLN A 39 -37.49 6.05 -2.63
CA GLN A 39 -37.81 4.86 -1.85
C GLN A 39 -36.49 4.41 -1.22
N PRO A 40 -36.39 4.19 0.11
CA PRO A 40 -35.16 3.67 0.70
C PRO A 40 -34.99 2.22 0.23
N GLY A 41 -34.43 2.07 -0.96
CA GLY A 41 -34.08 0.80 -1.55
C GLY A 41 -33.13 0.10 -0.61
N VAL A 42 -33.53 -1.08 -0.16
CA VAL A 42 -32.67 -2.01 0.58
C VAL A 42 -31.40 -2.17 -0.24
N ARG A 43 -30.31 -1.55 0.23
CA ARG A 43 -28.99 -1.78 -0.38
C ARG A 43 -28.70 -3.27 -0.20
N PRO A 44 -28.38 -4.01 -1.26
CA PRO A 44 -27.90 -5.38 -1.11
C PRO A 44 -26.80 -5.37 -0.07
N ARG A 45 -26.85 -6.30 0.90
CA ARG A 45 -25.82 -6.41 1.94
C ARG A 45 -24.50 -6.68 1.24
N ALA A 46 -23.72 -5.62 1.04
CA ALA A 46 -22.42 -5.71 0.39
C ALA A 46 -21.52 -6.63 1.23
N ALA A 47 -20.73 -7.45 0.55
CA ALA A 47 -19.76 -8.30 1.22
C ALA A 47 -18.77 -7.43 2.04
N PRO A 48 -18.29 -7.93 3.19
CA PRO A 48 -17.26 -7.25 3.96
C PRO A 48 -16.03 -6.91 3.09
N PRO A 49 -15.46 -5.70 3.19
CA PRO A 49 -14.23 -5.33 2.49
C PRO A 49 -13.06 -6.22 2.91
N ARG A 50 -12.25 -6.60 1.92
CA ARG A 50 -11.04 -7.42 2.09
C ARG A 50 -9.90 -6.79 1.30
N VAL A 51 -8.69 -6.93 1.81
CA VAL A 51 -7.46 -6.50 1.15
C VAL A 51 -6.66 -7.75 0.80
N VAL A 52 -6.29 -7.90 -0.47
CA VAL A 52 -5.42 -8.98 -0.93
C VAL A 52 -4.05 -8.39 -1.20
N VAL A 53 -3.02 -8.95 -0.58
CA VAL A 53 -1.64 -8.51 -0.71
C VAL A 53 -0.85 -9.63 -1.36
N THR A 54 -0.21 -9.32 -2.49
CA THR A 54 0.71 -10.22 -3.16
C THR A 54 2.13 -9.74 -2.89
N TYR A 55 2.91 -10.56 -2.20
CA TYR A 55 4.30 -10.28 -1.86
C TYR A 55 5.25 -10.64 -3.02
N VAL A 56 6.48 -10.13 -2.97
CA VAL A 56 7.49 -10.31 -4.04
C VAL A 56 7.86 -11.76 -4.32
N ASN A 57 7.68 -12.65 -3.34
CA ASN A 57 7.91 -14.09 -3.45
C ASN A 57 6.68 -14.86 -3.98
N GLY A 58 5.60 -14.16 -4.35
CA GLY A 58 4.36 -14.77 -4.84
C GLY A 58 3.41 -15.25 -3.75
N VAL A 59 3.72 -15.05 -2.46
CA VAL A 59 2.78 -15.35 -1.38
C VAL A 59 1.62 -14.36 -1.43
N GLU A 60 0.39 -14.87 -1.37
CA GLU A 60 -0.82 -14.06 -1.27
C GLU A 60 -1.42 -14.14 0.13
N GLU A 61 -1.80 -12.99 0.68
CA GLU A 61 -2.44 -12.89 1.99
C GLU A 61 -3.74 -12.07 1.89
N VAL A 62 -4.82 -12.58 2.49
CA VAL A 62 -6.12 -11.92 2.52
C VAL A 62 -6.38 -11.39 3.92
N ILE A 63 -6.51 -10.07 4.04
CA ILE A 63 -6.70 -9.38 5.32
C ILE A 63 -8.11 -8.80 5.39
N ASP A 64 -8.78 -8.99 6.53
CA ASP A 64 -10.10 -8.41 6.78
C ASP A 64 -9.98 -6.91 7.08
N ALA A 65 -10.55 -6.09 6.20
CA ALA A 65 -10.52 -4.64 6.35
C ALA A 65 -11.66 -4.09 7.22
N VAL A 66 -12.57 -4.94 7.71
CA VAL A 66 -13.63 -4.51 8.64
C VAL A 66 -13.10 -4.39 10.07
N THR A 67 -12.28 -5.35 10.48
CA THR A 67 -11.86 -5.49 11.88
C THR A 67 -10.45 -4.95 12.13
N THR A 68 -9.64 -4.80 11.08
CA THR A 68 -8.27 -4.27 11.19
C THR A 68 -8.20 -2.78 10.85
N PRO A 69 -7.78 -1.92 11.79
CA PRO A 69 -7.55 -0.50 11.51
C PRO A 69 -6.48 -0.29 10.42
N ALA A 70 -6.63 0.76 9.60
CA ALA A 70 -5.72 1.02 8.49
C ALA A 70 -4.24 1.14 8.87
N GLN A 71 -3.94 1.70 10.06
CA GLN A 71 -2.56 1.81 10.55
C GLN A 71 -1.97 0.43 10.92
N GLU A 72 -2.78 -0.44 11.53
CA GLU A 72 -2.37 -1.81 11.85
C GLU A 72 -2.22 -2.65 10.59
N LEU A 73 -3.15 -2.52 9.64
CA LEU A 73 -3.07 -3.16 8.33
C LEU A 73 -1.76 -2.77 7.62
N LYS A 74 -1.44 -1.48 7.56
CA LYS A 74 -0.19 -1.00 6.98
C LYS A 74 1.03 -1.61 7.68
N LYS A 75 1.04 -1.57 9.01
CA LYS A 75 2.15 -2.12 9.80
C LYS A 75 2.33 -3.61 9.52
N HIS A 76 1.24 -4.38 9.58
CA HIS A 76 1.22 -5.81 9.31
C HIS A 76 1.81 -6.14 7.94
N ILE A 77 1.38 -5.44 6.90
CA ILE A 77 1.87 -5.64 5.53
C ILE A 77 3.37 -5.37 5.43
N LEU A 78 3.85 -4.27 6.03
CA LEU A 78 5.26 -3.91 6.01
C LEU A 78 6.13 -4.90 6.81
N ASP A 79 5.68 -5.28 8.00
CA ASP A 79 6.40 -6.23 8.86
C ASP A 79 6.48 -7.61 8.20
N ARG A 80 5.37 -8.08 7.63
CA ARG A 80 5.32 -9.34 6.89
C ARG A 80 6.20 -9.31 5.65
N GLY A 81 6.16 -8.22 4.88
CA GLY A 81 7.00 -8.03 3.69
C GLY A 81 8.49 -8.13 4.02
N ARG A 82 8.94 -7.43 5.08
CA ARG A 82 10.35 -7.47 5.53
C ARG A 82 10.79 -8.88 5.95
N LEU A 83 9.91 -9.62 6.63
CA LEU A 83 10.20 -10.99 7.05
C LEU A 83 10.37 -11.92 5.84
N LEU A 84 9.48 -11.81 4.85
CA LEU A 84 9.55 -12.60 3.62
C LEU A 84 10.77 -12.23 2.76
N GLU A 85 11.13 -10.95 2.67
CA GLU A 85 12.36 -10.51 2.00
C GLU A 85 13.60 -11.10 2.67
N THR A 86 13.66 -11.07 4.01
CA THR A 86 14.82 -11.60 4.74
C THR A 86 14.91 -13.12 4.59
N GLU A 87 13.79 -13.83 4.72
CA GLU A 87 13.72 -15.27 4.46
C GLU A 87 14.23 -15.62 3.06
N GLN A 88 13.85 -14.83 2.05
CA GLN A 88 14.30 -15.01 0.68
C GLN A 88 15.82 -14.82 0.56
N MET A 89 16.39 -13.78 1.19
CA MET A 89 17.85 -13.56 1.22
C MET A 89 18.60 -14.75 1.84
N PHE A 90 18.11 -15.31 2.95
CA PHE A 90 18.74 -16.48 3.59
C PHE A 90 18.68 -17.71 2.69
N ARG A 91 17.51 -17.99 2.11
CA ARG A 91 17.33 -19.10 1.18
C ARG A 91 18.24 -18.99 -0.05
N GLU A 92 18.41 -17.79 -0.61
CA GLU A 92 19.31 -17.52 -1.74
C GLU A 92 20.79 -17.70 -1.38
N ALA A 93 21.18 -17.36 -0.16
CA ALA A 93 22.52 -17.62 0.36
C ALA A 93 22.77 -19.11 0.69
N GLY A 94 21.73 -19.95 0.67
CA GLY A 94 21.81 -21.35 1.10
C GLY A 94 21.85 -21.52 2.62
N GLU A 95 21.57 -20.45 3.37
CA GLU A 95 21.54 -20.45 4.83
C GLU A 95 20.15 -20.85 5.35
N PRO A 96 20.08 -21.54 6.51
CA PRO A 96 18.80 -21.93 7.09
C PRO A 96 18.01 -20.72 7.60
N TRP A 97 16.70 -20.76 7.42
CA TRP A 97 15.74 -19.81 8.00
C TRP A 97 14.60 -20.57 8.68
N PRO A 98 14.19 -20.23 9.92
CA PRO A 98 14.78 -19.20 10.78
C PRO A 98 16.17 -19.59 11.29
N VAL A 99 17.00 -18.60 11.61
CA VAL A 99 18.31 -18.84 12.23
C VAL A 99 18.09 -19.42 13.62
N VAL A 100 18.51 -20.66 13.83
CA VAL A 100 18.48 -21.33 15.13
C VAL A 100 19.84 -21.14 15.79
N ILE A 101 19.85 -20.59 17.00
CA ILE A 101 21.08 -20.46 17.80
C ILE A 101 21.28 -21.80 18.53
N PRO A 102 22.41 -22.51 18.29
CA PRO A 102 22.72 -23.75 18.99
C PRO A 102 22.83 -23.54 20.51
N GLU A 103 22.42 -24.52 21.32
CA GLU A 103 22.45 -24.42 22.79
C GLU A 103 23.87 -24.18 23.31
N GLU A 104 24.87 -24.77 22.65
CA GLU A 104 26.29 -24.60 23.00
C GLU A 104 26.77 -23.16 22.81
N GLU A 105 26.18 -22.40 21.88
CA GLU A 105 26.49 -20.99 21.64
C GLU A 105 25.79 -20.05 22.62
N ILE A 106 24.65 -20.45 23.20
CA ILE A 106 23.90 -19.64 24.18
C ILE A 106 24.75 -19.36 25.43
N TYR A 107 25.57 -20.33 25.84
CA TYR A 107 26.43 -20.24 27.03
C TYR A 107 27.86 -19.75 26.72
N GLN A 108 28.22 -19.58 25.44
CA GLN A 108 29.53 -19.08 25.07
C GLN A 108 29.64 -17.58 25.39
N SER A 109 30.60 -17.26 26.25
CA SER A 109 30.93 -15.86 26.54
C SER A 109 31.89 -15.34 25.46
N PHE A 110 31.40 -14.44 24.60
CA PHE A 110 32.23 -13.77 23.62
C PHE A 110 32.95 -12.57 24.28
N PRO A 111 34.30 -12.53 24.29
CA PRO A 111 35.04 -11.43 24.88
C PRO A 111 34.84 -10.16 24.05
N GLY A 112 33.83 -9.36 24.41
CA GLY A 112 33.44 -8.16 23.68
C GLY A 112 31.94 -7.85 23.77
N THR A 113 31.11 -8.85 24.04
CA THR A 113 29.68 -8.65 24.33
C THR A 113 29.51 -8.37 25.82
N LYS A 114 29.24 -7.11 26.19
CA LYS A 114 28.75 -6.81 27.55
C LYS A 114 27.51 -7.66 27.78
N PRO A 115 27.41 -8.42 28.89
CA PRO A 115 26.23 -9.21 29.15
C PRO A 115 25.02 -8.28 29.26
N LYS A 116 24.18 -8.24 28.21
CA LYS A 116 22.82 -7.75 28.36
C LYS A 116 22.11 -8.85 29.13
N LYS A 117 21.78 -8.55 30.38
CA LYS A 117 20.88 -9.32 31.22
C LYS A 117 19.65 -9.67 30.38
N ALA A 118 19.60 -10.89 29.86
CA ALA A 118 18.40 -11.43 29.27
C ALA A 118 17.42 -11.57 30.44
N GLU A 119 16.45 -10.66 30.49
CA GLU A 119 15.33 -10.81 31.40
C GLU A 119 14.54 -12.00 30.85
N GLU A 120 14.74 -13.15 31.50
CA GLU A 120 13.90 -14.33 31.41
C GLU A 120 12.45 -13.87 31.63
N LYS A 121 11.68 -13.69 30.54
CA LYS A 121 10.23 -13.57 30.66
C LYS A 121 9.72 -14.99 30.86
N PRO A 122 9.19 -15.35 32.05
CA PRO A 122 8.55 -16.63 32.23
C PRO A 122 7.37 -16.72 31.27
N GLN A 123 7.40 -17.75 30.42
CA GLN A 123 6.25 -18.21 29.67
C GLN A 123 5.26 -18.78 30.70
N ALA A 124 4.28 -17.96 31.09
CA ALA A 124 3.14 -18.41 31.88
C ALA A 124 2.26 -19.33 31.03
N GLN A 125 1.77 -20.38 31.67
CA GLN A 125 0.90 -21.45 31.17
C GLN A 125 -0.35 -20.94 30.43
#